data_AF-A0A822B3N5-F1
#
_entry.id   AF-A0A822B3N5-F1
#
_cell.length_a   1.000
_cell.length_b   1.000
_cell.length_c   1.000
_cell.angle_alpha   90.00
_cell.angle_beta   90.00
_cell.angle_gamma   90.00
#
_symmetry.space_group_name_H-M   'P 1'
#
loop_
_entity.id
_entity.type
_entity.pdbx_description
1 polymer ?
#
loop_
_entity_poly.entity_id
_entity_poly.type
_entity_poly.pdbx_seq_one_letter_code
_entity_poly.pdbx_strand_id
1 'polypeptide(L)'
;MVKAWGQHVEFDKLQVQFHIPNGEEVDFACEFVETFIYPELQLLNEKCSKMSNEERLRSLTLVHYMSIGCLRMVPRIDSKEIENLVPSVAPYASKYQAQYSIYAKEPKFKENLRMCLLVDIGNLIDILVENHSDDASSIKTALKIYSLSSIYYGVFKHDADKLHKHFEAAKNSFINKLYGERQYPRFLMVERIALQCERFSLTNFQSLTEIDKQVILKLFELSINRYSEVRRDAQGYLFSVLNRYLFSYQVIVDRIIELLNSPGEADHDQIKGCLYILLGNHSFFLPTKHSWSMIEKLWPAMARTTHAKKPTTQRLMDHINETIGKQYDTQALIEDTNDISRKAAVDLWKPLEANELESKNILRLQRNEENVKSYINLMETLNSLLRGDSL
;
A
#
# COMPACT_ATOMS: atom_id res chain seq x y z
N MET A 1 20.64 28.31 -42.86
CA MET A 1 19.81 28.65 -41.67
C MET A 1 18.94 27.46 -41.34
N VAL A 2 19.08 26.90 -40.13
CA VAL A 2 18.18 25.84 -39.64
C VAL A 2 16.84 26.51 -39.28
N LYS A 3 15.77 26.20 -40.02
CA LYS A 3 14.44 26.83 -39.89
C LYS A 3 13.56 26.26 -38.75
N ALA A 4 14.06 25.31 -37.97
CA ALA A 4 13.24 24.48 -37.06
C ALA A 4 13.49 24.74 -35.55
N TRP A 5 14.14 25.85 -35.20
CA TRP A 5 14.43 26.15 -33.78
C TRP A 5 13.18 26.62 -33.05
N GLY A 6 12.88 25.99 -31.90
CA GLY A 6 11.72 26.34 -31.08
C GLY A 6 10.37 25.94 -31.69
N GLN A 7 10.36 25.08 -32.72
CA GLN A 7 9.12 24.62 -33.32
C GLN A 7 8.31 23.77 -32.32
N HIS A 8 7.08 24.18 -32.07
CA HIS A 8 6.11 23.38 -31.34
C HIS A 8 5.58 22.27 -32.25
N VAL A 9 5.22 21.13 -31.65
CA VAL A 9 4.64 19.99 -32.38
C VAL A 9 3.18 19.86 -31.95
N GLU A 10 2.28 19.74 -32.91
CA GLU A 10 0.89 19.41 -32.64
C GLU A 10 0.80 17.98 -32.08
N PHE A 11 -0.06 17.77 -31.08
CA PHE A 11 -0.19 16.49 -30.40
C PHE A 11 -0.52 15.34 -31.37
N ASP A 12 -1.42 15.57 -32.32
CA ASP A 12 -1.86 14.55 -33.29
C ASP A 12 -0.77 14.17 -34.31
N LYS A 13 0.26 15.01 -34.47
CA LYS A 13 1.41 14.77 -35.36
C LYS A 13 2.63 14.28 -34.60
N LEU A 14 2.54 14.08 -33.29
CA LEU A 14 3.65 13.66 -32.45
C LEU A 14 3.96 12.18 -32.68
N GLN A 15 5.01 11.90 -33.45
CA GLN A 15 5.52 10.53 -33.62
C GLN A 15 6.44 10.17 -32.45
N VAL A 16 6.02 9.31 -31.53
CA VAL A 16 6.88 8.82 -30.44
C VAL A 16 7.40 7.44 -30.79
N GLN A 17 8.72 7.24 -30.68
CA GLN A 17 9.33 5.92 -30.80
C GLN A 17 9.28 5.24 -29.44
N PHE A 18 8.31 4.34 -29.26
CA PHE A 18 8.23 3.53 -28.06
C PHE A 18 9.12 2.29 -28.21
N HIS A 19 9.92 2.02 -27.17
CA HIS A 19 10.50 0.71 -27.00
C HIS A 19 9.47 -0.20 -26.34
N ILE A 20 8.98 -1.18 -27.11
CA ILE A 20 8.13 -2.26 -26.61
C ILE A 20 9.02 -3.50 -26.62
N PRO A 21 9.21 -4.18 -25.49
CA PRO A 21 10.02 -5.39 -25.44
C PRO A 21 9.56 -6.39 -26.48
N ASN A 22 10.49 -7.02 -27.17
CA ASN A 22 10.21 -8.11 -28.12
C ASN A 22 10.33 -9.49 -27.42
N GLY A 23 10.11 -10.58 -28.17
CA GLY A 23 10.21 -11.94 -27.62
C GLY A 23 11.61 -12.27 -27.12
N GLU A 24 12.64 -11.98 -27.93
CA GLU A 24 14.05 -12.27 -27.63
C GLU A 24 14.54 -11.54 -26.37
N GLU A 25 14.17 -10.27 -26.21
CA GLU A 25 14.52 -9.46 -25.03
C GLU A 25 13.88 -10.00 -23.75
N VAL A 26 12.67 -10.54 -23.88
CA VAL A 26 11.97 -11.16 -22.77
C VAL A 26 12.58 -12.53 -22.44
N ASP A 27 12.89 -13.35 -23.44
CA ASP A 27 13.52 -14.65 -23.23
C ASP A 27 14.89 -14.49 -22.57
N PHE A 28 15.68 -13.49 -23.00
CA PHE A 28 16.93 -13.12 -22.35
C PHE A 28 16.72 -12.68 -20.90
N ALA A 29 15.68 -11.89 -20.61
CA ALA A 29 15.37 -11.51 -19.24
C ALA A 29 14.94 -12.71 -18.38
N CYS A 30 14.28 -13.72 -18.95
CA CYS A 30 13.96 -14.97 -18.27
C CYS A 30 15.21 -15.80 -17.98
N GLU A 31 16.11 -15.95 -18.96
CA GLU A 31 17.41 -16.61 -18.78
C GLU A 31 18.25 -15.91 -17.70
N PHE A 32 18.21 -14.58 -17.66
CA PHE A 32 18.89 -13.80 -16.62
C PHE A 32 18.37 -14.12 -15.21
N VAL A 33 17.05 -14.26 -15.04
CA VAL A 33 16.45 -14.66 -13.75
C VAL A 33 16.91 -16.07 -13.36
N GLU A 34 16.88 -17.01 -14.31
CA GLU A 34 17.28 -18.40 -14.08
C GLU A 34 18.77 -18.55 -13.74
N THR A 35 19.61 -17.74 -14.38
CA THR A 35 21.07 -17.81 -14.24
C THR A 35 21.59 -17.12 -12.99
N PHE A 36 20.95 -16.02 -12.58
CA PHE A 36 21.50 -15.17 -11.52
C PHE A 36 20.61 -15.05 -10.28
N ILE A 37 19.28 -14.99 -10.42
CA ILE A 37 18.41 -14.77 -9.25
C ILE A 37 18.15 -16.07 -8.51
N TYR A 38 17.70 -17.13 -9.20
CA TYR A 38 17.37 -18.40 -8.53
C TYR A 38 18.57 -19.04 -7.83
N PRO A 39 19.79 -19.08 -8.40
CA PRO A 39 20.95 -19.65 -7.71
C PRO A 39 21.34 -18.87 -6.45
N GLU A 40 21.22 -17.54 -6.47
CA GLU A 40 21.49 -16.71 -5.29
C GLU A 40 20.42 -16.90 -4.19
N LEU A 41 19.15 -17.07 -4.57
CA LEU A 41 18.09 -17.42 -3.61
C LEU A 41 18.33 -18.79 -2.98
N GLN A 42 18.71 -19.78 -3.78
CA GLN A 42 19.05 -21.11 -3.29
C GLN A 42 20.26 -21.06 -2.34
N LEU A 43 21.31 -20.30 -2.70
CA LEU A 43 22.48 -20.09 -1.86
C LEU A 43 22.09 -19.49 -0.49
N LEU A 44 21.24 -18.46 -0.49
CA LEU A 44 20.74 -17.84 0.73
C LEU A 44 19.94 -18.83 1.57
N ASN A 45 19.01 -19.58 0.97
CA ASN A 45 18.21 -20.57 1.69
C ASN A 45 19.05 -21.68 2.34
N GLU A 46 20.08 -22.18 1.65
CA GLU A 46 20.89 -23.30 2.13
C GLU A 46 21.99 -22.88 3.11
N LYS A 47 22.59 -21.71 2.91
CA LYS A 47 23.84 -21.32 3.60
C LYS A 47 23.74 -20.08 4.46
N CYS A 48 22.58 -19.42 4.57
CA CYS A 48 22.44 -18.17 5.34
C CYS A 48 23.10 -18.23 6.74
N SER A 49 22.86 -19.30 7.51
CA SER A 49 23.39 -19.41 8.87
C SER A 49 24.91 -19.60 8.95
N LYS A 50 25.56 -20.02 7.86
CA LYS A 50 27.01 -20.27 7.78
C LYS A 50 27.78 -19.11 7.13
N MET A 51 27.07 -18.22 6.44
CA MET A 51 27.65 -17.08 5.75
C MET A 51 27.98 -15.95 6.72
N SER A 52 29.02 -15.19 6.40
CA SER A 52 29.30 -13.93 7.10
C SER A 52 28.22 -12.88 6.81
N ASN A 53 28.09 -11.88 7.68
CA ASN A 53 27.14 -10.76 7.48
C ASN A 53 27.38 -10.05 6.13
N GLU A 54 28.64 -9.88 5.73
CA GLU A 54 29.00 -9.24 4.46
C GLU A 54 28.58 -10.07 3.24
N GLU A 55 28.80 -11.39 3.28
CA GLU A 55 28.39 -12.29 2.19
C GLU A 55 26.87 -12.34 2.04
N ARG A 56 26.13 -12.35 3.16
CA ARG A 56 24.67 -12.28 3.14
C ARG A 56 24.17 -10.98 2.56
N LEU A 57 24.70 -9.85 3.05
CA LEU A 57 24.32 -8.54 2.56
C LEU A 57 24.62 -8.40 1.07
N ARG A 58 25.77 -8.91 0.59
CA ARG A 58 26.12 -8.91 -0.83
C ARG A 58 25.10 -9.68 -1.65
N SER A 59 24.78 -10.91 -1.24
CA SER A 59 23.86 -11.79 -1.96
C SER A 59 22.44 -11.20 -1.99
N LEU A 60 21.96 -10.68 -0.85
CA LEU A 60 20.69 -9.95 -0.76
C LEU A 60 20.67 -8.70 -1.63
N THR A 61 21.78 -7.95 -1.69
CA THR A 61 21.89 -6.73 -2.50
C THR A 61 21.80 -7.07 -4.00
N LEU A 62 22.45 -8.16 -4.42
CA LEU A 62 22.36 -8.66 -5.80
C LEU A 62 20.90 -9.03 -6.13
N VAL A 63 20.26 -9.86 -5.31
CA VAL A 63 18.85 -10.24 -5.50
C VAL A 63 17.96 -9.00 -5.56
N HIS A 64 18.19 -8.02 -4.69
CA HIS A 64 17.41 -6.79 -4.66
C HIS A 64 17.45 -6.00 -5.98
N TYR A 65 18.65 -5.69 -6.49
CA TYR A 65 18.78 -4.91 -7.72
C TYR A 65 18.33 -5.67 -8.96
N MET A 66 18.62 -6.97 -9.03
CA MET A 66 18.13 -7.83 -10.12
C MET A 66 16.60 -7.90 -10.14
N SER A 67 15.97 -8.00 -8.96
CA SER A 67 14.50 -8.01 -8.82
C SER A 67 13.88 -6.69 -9.27
N ILE A 68 14.48 -5.54 -8.93
CA ILE A 68 13.98 -4.22 -9.39
C ILE A 68 13.91 -4.15 -10.93
N GLY A 69 14.90 -4.72 -11.62
CA GLY A 69 14.92 -4.76 -13.09
C GLY A 69 13.87 -5.69 -13.68
N CYS A 70 13.71 -6.89 -13.11
CA CYS A 70 12.91 -7.94 -13.73
C CYS A 70 11.42 -7.90 -13.35
N LEU A 71 11.07 -7.38 -12.17
CA LEU A 71 9.69 -7.46 -11.64
C LEU A 71 8.63 -6.76 -12.49
N ARG A 72 9.01 -5.82 -13.37
CA ARG A 72 8.08 -5.19 -14.33
C ARG A 72 7.48 -6.21 -15.30
N MET A 73 8.24 -7.26 -15.64
CA MET A 73 7.83 -8.34 -16.53
C MET A 73 7.00 -9.40 -15.81
N VAL A 74 7.21 -9.59 -14.51
CA VAL A 74 6.59 -10.66 -13.74
C VAL A 74 5.13 -10.31 -13.39
N PRO A 75 4.15 -11.12 -13.83
CA PRO A 75 2.75 -10.88 -13.53
C PRO A 75 2.46 -11.03 -12.04
N ARG A 76 1.32 -10.48 -11.62
CA ARG A 76 0.80 -10.69 -10.26
C ARG A 76 0.61 -12.18 -10.00
N ILE A 77 0.78 -12.58 -8.74
CA ILE A 77 0.55 -13.96 -8.32
C ILE A 77 -0.96 -14.22 -8.37
N ASP A 78 -1.34 -15.28 -9.08
CA ASP A 78 -2.72 -15.72 -9.13
C ASP A 78 -3.11 -16.33 -7.78
N SER A 79 -4.08 -15.72 -7.12
CA SER A 79 -4.54 -16.13 -5.80
C SER A 79 -5.95 -15.62 -5.53
N LYS A 80 -6.66 -16.31 -4.64
CA LYS A 80 -8.06 -16.00 -4.34
C LYS A 80 -8.17 -14.58 -3.77
N GLU A 81 -9.05 -13.78 -4.37
CA GLU A 81 -9.42 -12.46 -3.85
C GLU A 81 -10.16 -12.62 -2.52
N ILE A 82 -9.86 -11.75 -1.56
CA ILE A 82 -10.56 -11.68 -0.29
C ILE A 82 -11.87 -10.93 -0.54
N GLU A 83 -12.94 -11.69 -0.65
CA GLU A 83 -14.30 -11.17 -0.68
C GLU A 83 -14.69 -10.64 0.70
N ASN A 84 -15.46 -9.55 0.74
CA ASN A 84 -16.14 -9.02 1.94
C ASN A 84 -15.24 -8.43 3.04
N LEU A 85 -14.14 -7.76 2.72
CA LEU A 85 -13.48 -6.85 3.69
C LEU A 85 -14.49 -5.82 4.23
N VAL A 86 -15.19 -5.17 3.30
CA VAL A 86 -16.34 -4.31 3.58
C VAL A 86 -17.49 -4.79 2.71
N PRO A 87 -18.73 -4.91 3.24
CA PRO A 87 -19.91 -5.12 2.41
C PRO A 87 -20.00 -4.00 1.37
N SER A 88 -19.68 -4.30 0.11
CA SER A 88 -19.71 -3.32 -0.97
C SER A 88 -20.62 -3.79 -2.08
N VAL A 89 -21.57 -2.94 -2.45
CA VAL A 89 -22.51 -3.17 -3.55
C VAL A 89 -21.93 -2.71 -4.89
N ALA A 90 -20.82 -1.95 -4.86
CA ALA A 90 -20.09 -1.51 -6.03
C ALA A 90 -18.68 -2.12 -6.05
N PRO A 91 -18.15 -2.48 -7.23
CA PRO A 91 -16.77 -2.93 -7.33
C PRO A 91 -15.83 -1.76 -7.02
N TYR A 92 -14.90 -1.96 -6.08
CA TYR A 92 -13.85 -0.98 -5.76
C TYR A 92 -12.48 -1.33 -6.37
N ALA A 93 -12.39 -2.45 -7.10
CA ALA A 93 -11.19 -2.83 -7.84
C ALA A 93 -11.16 -2.17 -9.23
N SER A 94 -9.98 -1.69 -9.64
CA SER A 94 -9.76 -1.24 -11.00
C SER A 94 -9.90 -2.39 -11.97
N LYS A 95 -10.70 -2.20 -13.03
CA LYS A 95 -10.81 -3.14 -14.15
C LYS A 95 -9.56 -3.14 -15.06
N TYR A 96 -8.67 -2.17 -14.88
CA TYR A 96 -7.53 -1.98 -15.77
C TYR A 96 -6.26 -2.53 -15.11
N GLN A 97 -5.62 -3.48 -15.79
CA GLN A 97 -4.28 -3.96 -15.45
C GLN A 97 -3.27 -3.27 -16.36
N ALA A 98 -2.37 -2.47 -15.78
CA ALA A 98 -1.28 -1.82 -16.50
C ALA A 98 -0.08 -2.75 -16.69
N GLN A 99 -0.30 -3.89 -17.35
CA GLN A 99 0.80 -4.74 -17.78
C GLN A 99 0.82 -4.80 -19.30
N TYR A 100 2.01 -4.72 -19.91
CA TYR A 100 2.13 -4.87 -21.35
C TYR A 100 1.62 -6.25 -21.77
N SER A 101 0.86 -6.29 -22.85
CA SER A 101 0.26 -7.53 -23.38
C SER A 101 1.31 -8.62 -23.66
N ILE A 102 2.55 -8.25 -23.99
CA ILE A 102 3.64 -9.21 -24.21
C ILE A 102 4.01 -9.99 -22.95
N TYR A 103 3.83 -9.42 -21.76
CA TYR A 103 4.10 -10.12 -20.50
C TYR A 103 2.96 -11.04 -20.07
N ALA A 104 1.78 -10.92 -20.67
CA ALA A 104 0.61 -11.77 -20.40
C ALA A 104 0.55 -13.01 -21.32
N LYS A 105 1.43 -13.10 -22.33
CA LYS A 105 1.48 -14.21 -23.27
C LYS A 105 2.40 -15.30 -22.70
N GLU A 106 1.77 -16.38 -22.23
CA GLU A 106 2.35 -17.65 -21.73
C GLU A 106 3.19 -17.55 -20.44
N PRO A 107 3.24 -18.62 -19.61
CA PRO A 107 4.08 -18.63 -18.42
C PRO A 107 5.55 -18.69 -18.84
N LYS A 108 6.23 -17.54 -18.73
CA LYS A 108 7.65 -17.38 -19.10
C LYS A 108 8.62 -17.88 -18.04
N PHE A 109 8.10 -18.22 -16.87
CA PHE A 109 8.85 -18.76 -15.75
C PHE A 109 8.24 -20.09 -15.33
N LYS A 110 9.07 -21.04 -14.90
CA LYS A 110 8.60 -22.30 -14.31
C LYS A 110 7.74 -22.04 -13.07
N GLU A 111 8.13 -21.05 -12.27
CA GLU A 111 7.40 -20.56 -11.10
C GLU A 111 7.38 -19.03 -11.09
N ASN A 112 6.33 -18.40 -10.58
CA ASN A 112 6.25 -16.95 -10.52
C ASN A 112 7.35 -16.41 -9.59
N LEU A 113 8.31 -15.65 -10.15
CA LEU A 113 9.44 -15.08 -9.39
C LEU A 113 8.99 -14.31 -8.14
N ARG A 114 7.84 -13.62 -8.17
CA ARG A 114 7.31 -12.94 -6.98
C ARG A 114 6.98 -13.92 -5.87
N MET A 115 6.41 -15.07 -6.21
CA MET A 115 6.07 -16.09 -5.23
C MET A 115 7.34 -16.69 -4.62
N CYS A 116 8.34 -17.03 -5.44
CA CYS A 116 9.63 -17.51 -4.95
C CYS A 116 10.26 -16.49 -3.99
N LEU A 117 10.34 -15.21 -4.40
CA LEU A 117 10.87 -14.14 -3.54
C LEU A 117 10.08 -13.99 -2.23
N LEU A 118 8.75 -14.07 -2.25
CA LEU A 118 7.95 -13.97 -1.03
C LEU A 118 8.20 -15.15 -0.07
N VAL A 119 8.28 -16.37 -0.58
CA VAL A 119 8.51 -17.56 0.25
C VAL A 119 9.94 -17.59 0.77
N ASP A 120 10.92 -17.50 -0.12
CA ASP A 120 12.34 -17.64 0.21
C ASP A 120 12.81 -16.51 1.13
N ILE A 121 12.53 -15.26 0.77
CA ILE A 121 12.91 -14.12 1.59
C ILE A 121 12.07 -14.05 2.87
N GLY A 122 10.80 -14.48 2.83
CA GLY A 122 9.95 -14.57 4.02
C GLY A 122 10.55 -15.50 5.08
N ASN A 123 10.97 -16.70 4.68
CA ASN A 123 11.64 -17.67 5.55
C ASN A 123 13.00 -17.14 6.02
N LEU A 124 13.75 -16.51 5.12
CA LEU A 124 15.05 -15.92 5.44
C LEU A 124 14.94 -14.83 6.51
N ILE A 125 13.89 -14.01 6.47
CA ILE A 125 13.64 -12.98 7.48
C ILE A 125 13.46 -13.62 8.85
N ASP A 126 12.74 -14.73 8.96
CA ASP A 126 12.55 -15.43 10.24
C ASP A 126 13.90 -15.91 10.79
N ILE A 127 14.69 -16.57 9.94
CA ILE A 127 16.02 -17.08 10.31
C ILE A 127 16.93 -15.93 10.76
N LEU A 128 16.91 -14.80 10.06
CA LEU A 128 17.74 -13.64 10.39
C LEU A 128 17.30 -12.97 11.70
N VAL A 129 15.99 -12.84 11.93
CA VAL A 129 15.45 -12.24 13.16
C VAL A 129 15.75 -13.11 14.38
N GLU A 130 15.65 -14.44 14.25
CA GLU A 130 15.91 -15.37 15.35
C GLU A 130 17.40 -15.57 15.65
N ASN A 131 18.23 -15.78 14.62
CA ASN A 131 19.62 -16.23 14.79
C ASN A 131 20.66 -15.12 14.63
N HIS A 132 20.31 -14.01 13.98
CA HIS A 132 21.26 -12.95 13.60
C HIS A 132 20.68 -11.56 13.81
N SER A 133 20.12 -11.34 15.00
CA SER A 133 19.44 -10.08 15.33
C SER A 133 20.31 -8.82 15.23
N ASP A 134 21.62 -9.01 15.27
CA ASP A 134 22.67 -7.99 15.20
C ASP A 134 22.98 -7.59 13.75
N ASP A 135 22.59 -8.39 12.75
CA ASP A 135 22.73 -8.08 11.32
C ASP A 135 21.53 -7.28 10.79
N ALA A 136 21.38 -6.06 11.31
CA ALA A 136 20.30 -5.16 10.91
C ALA A 136 20.33 -4.83 9.40
N SER A 137 21.50 -4.78 8.77
CA SER A 137 21.65 -4.45 7.35
C SER A 137 21.07 -5.54 6.44
N SER A 138 21.34 -6.81 6.74
CA SER A 138 20.76 -7.93 6.00
C SER A 138 19.24 -7.99 6.21
N ILE A 139 18.74 -7.81 7.43
CA ILE A 139 17.29 -7.79 7.73
C ILE A 139 16.59 -6.67 6.94
N LYS A 140 17.17 -5.46 6.92
CA LYS A 140 16.63 -4.32 6.16
C LYS A 140 16.55 -4.60 4.67
N THR A 141 17.60 -5.22 4.11
CA THR A 141 17.65 -5.55 2.69
C THR A 141 16.64 -6.66 2.35
N ALA A 142 16.51 -7.67 3.19
CA ALA A 142 15.50 -8.73 3.04
C ALA A 142 14.07 -8.16 3.11
N LEU A 143 13.75 -7.31 4.09
CA LEU A 143 12.47 -6.60 4.18
C LEU A 143 12.16 -5.77 2.93
N LYS A 144 13.19 -5.13 2.36
CA LYS A 144 13.06 -4.35 1.13
C LYS A 144 12.70 -5.24 -0.06
N ILE A 145 13.30 -6.42 -0.20
CA ILE A 145 12.97 -7.39 -1.27
C ILE A 145 11.56 -7.95 -1.07
N TYR A 146 11.21 -8.30 0.17
CA TYR A 146 9.89 -8.85 0.50
C TYR A 146 8.76 -7.87 0.14
N SER A 147 8.89 -6.60 0.54
CA SER A 147 7.91 -5.55 0.20
C SER A 147 7.87 -5.21 -1.29
N LEU A 148 9.04 -5.19 -1.97
CA LEU A 148 9.14 -4.99 -3.42
C LEU A 148 8.33 -6.05 -4.18
N SER A 149 8.41 -7.31 -3.75
CA SER A 149 7.73 -8.44 -4.40
C SER A 149 6.20 -8.29 -4.39
N SER A 150 5.63 -7.63 -3.38
CA SER A 150 4.19 -7.36 -3.27
C SER A 150 3.76 -6.09 -4.03
N ILE A 151 4.44 -4.95 -3.84
CA ILE A 151 3.93 -3.64 -4.29
C ILE A 151 4.48 -3.19 -5.65
N TYR A 152 5.69 -3.60 -6.02
CA TYR A 152 6.42 -2.97 -7.12
C TYR A 152 6.10 -3.59 -8.48
N TYR A 153 5.62 -2.77 -9.41
CA TYR A 153 5.31 -3.13 -10.80
C TYR A 153 6.13 -2.32 -11.81
N GLY A 154 7.38 -2.00 -11.47
CA GLY A 154 8.33 -1.36 -12.40
C GLY A 154 8.54 0.14 -12.24
N VAL A 155 7.80 0.81 -11.34
CA VAL A 155 7.97 2.24 -11.04
C VAL A 155 7.84 2.47 -9.55
N PHE A 156 8.78 3.22 -8.97
CA PHE A 156 8.64 3.70 -7.60
C PHE A 156 7.82 4.98 -7.56
N LYS A 157 6.86 5.06 -6.62
CA LYS A 157 6.00 6.24 -6.44
C LYS A 157 6.80 7.54 -6.28
N HIS A 158 7.85 7.50 -5.46
CA HIS A 158 8.65 8.69 -5.18
C HIS A 158 9.46 9.17 -6.40
N ASP A 159 9.86 8.29 -7.30
CA ASP A 159 10.55 8.66 -8.53
C ASP A 159 9.57 9.24 -9.56
N ALA A 160 8.37 8.68 -9.67
CA ALA A 160 7.30 9.27 -10.48
C ALA A 160 6.88 10.65 -9.97
N ASP A 161 6.82 10.86 -8.64
CA ASP A 161 6.52 12.16 -8.05
C ASP A 161 7.63 13.19 -8.33
N LYS A 162 8.90 12.78 -8.28
CA LYS A 162 10.04 13.63 -8.67
C LYS A 162 9.97 14.01 -10.14
N LEU A 163 9.74 13.03 -11.02
CA LEU A 163 9.61 13.27 -12.46
C LEU A 163 8.43 14.20 -12.75
N HIS A 164 7.31 14.04 -12.04
CA HIS A 164 6.17 14.93 -12.18
C HIS A 164 6.49 16.38 -11.76
N LYS A 165 7.20 16.56 -10.64
CA LYS A 165 7.65 17.90 -10.20
C LYS A 165 8.63 18.52 -11.21
N HIS A 166 9.56 17.72 -11.73
CA HIS A 166 10.49 18.16 -12.77
C HIS A 166 9.74 18.62 -14.02
N PHE A 167 8.79 17.82 -14.48
CA PHE A 167 7.93 18.14 -15.62
C PHE A 167 7.12 19.42 -15.39
N GLU A 168 6.49 19.61 -14.23
CA GLU A 168 5.73 20.85 -13.96
C GLU A 168 6.64 22.08 -13.93
N ALA A 169 7.86 21.96 -13.40
CA ALA A 169 8.84 23.05 -13.44
C ALA A 169 9.27 23.37 -14.88
N ALA A 170 9.56 22.34 -15.69
CA ALA A 170 9.92 22.50 -17.10
C ALA A 170 8.75 23.13 -17.88
N LYS A 171 7.54 22.57 -17.74
CA LYS A 171 6.31 23.09 -18.32
C LYS A 171 6.13 24.57 -17.99
N ASN A 172 6.22 24.97 -16.72
CA ASN A 172 6.07 26.36 -16.31
C ASN A 172 7.10 27.30 -16.96
N SER A 173 8.30 26.80 -17.24
CA SER A 173 9.35 27.58 -17.92
C SER A 173 9.08 27.76 -19.42
N PHE A 174 8.38 26.82 -20.06
CA PHE A 174 8.07 26.84 -21.49
C PHE A 174 6.65 27.31 -21.83
N ILE A 175 5.80 27.60 -20.83
CA ILE A 175 4.46 28.14 -21.08
C ILE A 175 4.58 29.52 -21.74
N ASN A 176 4.11 29.62 -22.97
CA ASN A 176 3.91 30.88 -23.65
C ASN A 176 2.46 31.34 -23.50
N LYS A 177 2.20 32.25 -22.54
CA LYS A 177 0.84 32.75 -22.24
C LYS A 177 0.18 33.50 -23.39
N LEU A 178 0.94 33.94 -24.40
CA LEU A 178 0.43 34.73 -25.54
C LEU A 178 -0.15 33.85 -26.66
N TYR A 179 0.39 32.64 -26.88
CA TYR A 179 0.02 31.76 -27.99
C TYR A 179 -1.02 30.69 -27.61
N GLY A 180 -1.58 30.77 -26.41
CA GLY A 180 -2.56 29.81 -25.88
C GLY A 180 -1.95 28.57 -25.24
N GLU A 181 -2.79 27.70 -24.69
CA GLU A 181 -2.36 26.46 -24.04
C GLU A 181 -1.95 25.39 -25.08
N ARG A 182 -1.01 24.51 -24.70
CA ARG A 182 -0.61 23.26 -25.41
C ARG A 182 0.37 23.36 -26.59
N GLN A 183 0.99 24.50 -26.85
CA GLN A 183 2.12 24.58 -27.80
C GLN A 183 3.45 24.34 -27.08
N TYR A 184 3.79 23.07 -26.89
CA TYR A 184 5.02 22.67 -26.19
C TYR A 184 6.09 22.14 -27.14
N PRO A 185 7.37 22.28 -26.77
CA PRO A 185 8.45 21.56 -27.46
C PRO A 185 8.22 20.05 -27.40
N ARG A 186 8.65 19.35 -28.45
CA ARG A 186 8.52 17.89 -28.58
C ARG A 186 9.00 17.12 -27.34
N PHE A 187 10.15 17.50 -26.77
CA PHE A 187 10.72 16.77 -25.62
C PHE A 187 9.78 16.77 -24.41
N LEU A 188 9.13 17.90 -24.12
CA LEU A 188 8.21 18.04 -22.99
C LEU A 188 6.94 17.20 -23.21
N MET A 189 6.48 17.10 -24.46
CA MET A 189 5.34 16.25 -24.79
C MET A 189 5.67 14.77 -24.64
N VAL A 190 6.87 14.34 -25.06
CA VAL A 190 7.35 12.96 -24.87
C VAL A 190 7.48 12.64 -23.38
N GLU A 191 8.04 13.55 -22.58
CA GLU A 191 8.14 13.41 -21.13
C GLU A 191 6.75 13.31 -20.47
N ARG A 192 5.78 14.11 -20.92
CA ARG A 192 4.39 14.02 -20.44
C ARG A 192 3.76 12.66 -20.71
N ILE A 193 4.05 12.06 -21.87
CA ILE A 193 3.58 10.73 -22.26
C ILE A 193 4.24 9.67 -21.37
N ALA A 194 5.56 9.72 -21.19
CA ALA A 194 6.27 8.80 -20.30
C ALA A 194 5.71 8.85 -18.87
N LEU A 195 5.50 10.06 -18.32
CA LEU A 195 4.84 10.27 -17.03
C LEU A 195 3.44 9.68 -16.96
N GLN A 196 2.67 9.76 -18.04
CA GLN A 196 1.33 9.17 -18.08
C GLN A 196 1.40 7.64 -18.02
N CYS A 197 2.34 7.03 -18.74
CA CYS A 197 2.57 5.59 -18.69
C CYS A 197 2.98 5.13 -17.28
N GLU A 198 3.89 5.84 -16.63
CA GLU A 198 4.32 5.54 -15.26
C GLU A 198 3.18 5.68 -14.24
N ARG A 199 2.37 6.74 -14.36
CA ARG A 199 1.19 6.94 -13.51
C ARG A 199 0.19 5.80 -13.66
N PHE A 200 -0.06 5.37 -14.89
CA PHE A 200 -0.98 4.27 -15.15
C PHE A 200 -0.54 2.96 -14.45
N SER A 201 0.76 2.69 -14.38
CA SER A 201 1.31 1.57 -13.60
C SER A 201 1.06 1.71 -12.09
N LEU A 202 1.10 2.93 -11.55
CA LEU A 202 0.93 3.21 -10.12
C LEU A 202 -0.55 3.27 -9.66
N THR A 203 -1.47 3.73 -10.50
CA THR A 203 -2.86 4.06 -10.11
C THR A 203 -3.83 2.87 -10.10
N ASN A 204 -3.38 1.66 -10.40
CA ASN A 204 -4.28 0.50 -10.39
C ASN A 204 -4.60 0.07 -8.95
N PHE A 205 -5.76 0.47 -8.44
CA PHE A 205 -6.34 -0.11 -7.23
C PHE A 205 -6.70 -1.57 -7.51
N GLN A 206 -6.09 -2.49 -6.77
CA GLN A 206 -6.29 -3.93 -6.95
C GLN A 206 -7.06 -4.50 -5.76
N SER A 207 -7.84 -5.56 -5.98
CA SER A 207 -8.44 -6.34 -4.89
C SER A 207 -7.34 -6.96 -4.03
N LEU A 208 -7.55 -7.02 -2.71
CA LEU A 208 -6.66 -7.74 -1.80
C LEU A 208 -6.79 -9.25 -2.02
N THR A 209 -5.66 -9.97 -2.11
CA THR A 209 -5.65 -11.44 -2.20
C THR A 209 -5.20 -12.09 -0.88
N GLU A 210 -5.39 -13.40 -0.74
CA GLU A 210 -4.91 -14.12 0.46
C GLU A 210 -3.38 -14.03 0.64
N ILE A 211 -2.62 -13.98 -0.46
CA ILE A 211 -1.16 -13.80 -0.40
C ILE A 211 -0.82 -12.40 0.13
N ASP A 212 -1.51 -11.37 -0.36
CA ASP A 212 -1.30 -10.00 0.12
C ASP A 212 -1.65 -9.87 1.61
N LYS A 213 -2.67 -10.58 2.08
CA LYS A 213 -3.01 -10.66 3.51
C LYS A 213 -1.90 -11.33 4.32
N GLN A 214 -1.31 -12.42 3.84
CA GLN A 214 -0.15 -13.05 4.50
C GLN A 214 1.04 -12.09 4.58
N VAL A 215 1.30 -11.33 3.51
CA VAL A 215 2.34 -10.29 3.49
C VAL A 215 2.06 -9.21 4.53
N ILE A 216 0.82 -8.71 4.62
CA ILE A 216 0.40 -7.72 5.62
C ILE A 216 0.61 -8.25 7.04
N LEU A 217 0.15 -9.48 7.32
CA LEU A 217 0.29 -10.10 8.64
C LEU A 217 1.76 -10.29 9.02
N LYS A 218 2.60 -10.76 8.07
CA LYS A 218 4.04 -10.91 8.29
C LYS A 218 4.72 -9.58 8.59
N LEU A 219 4.44 -8.54 7.81
CA LEU A 219 4.97 -7.19 8.04
C LEU A 219 4.45 -6.59 9.34
N PHE A 220 3.21 -6.91 9.74
CA PHE A 220 2.64 -6.50 11.02
C PHE A 220 3.39 -7.13 12.20
N GLU A 221 3.63 -8.44 12.19
CA GLU A 221 4.42 -9.12 13.23
C GLU A 221 5.84 -8.54 13.35
N LEU A 222 6.48 -8.23 12.22
CA LEU A 222 7.79 -7.57 12.21
C LEU A 222 7.73 -6.11 12.70
N SER A 223 6.59 -5.44 12.55
CA SER A 223 6.34 -4.08 13.02
C SER A 223 6.14 -3.98 14.54
N ILE A 224 5.89 -5.10 15.21
CA ILE A 224 5.76 -5.22 16.67
C ILE A 224 6.96 -5.95 17.33
N ASN A 225 7.99 -6.28 16.56
CA ASN A 225 9.19 -7.00 17.05
C ASN A 225 9.96 -6.20 18.13
N ARG A 226 10.76 -6.86 18.98
CA ARG A 226 11.58 -6.22 20.02
C ARG A 226 12.55 -5.17 19.43
N TYR A 227 13.16 -5.48 18.28
CA TYR A 227 14.19 -4.66 17.65
C TYR A 227 13.59 -3.40 17.01
N SER A 228 13.96 -2.22 17.52
CA SER A 228 13.42 -0.93 17.07
C SER A 228 13.72 -0.60 15.60
N GLU A 229 14.91 -0.96 15.10
CA GLU A 229 15.27 -0.72 13.70
C GLU A 229 14.44 -1.55 12.73
N VAL A 230 14.27 -2.84 13.05
CA VAL A 230 13.44 -3.77 12.26
C VAL A 230 11.99 -3.30 12.26
N ARG A 231 11.47 -2.90 13.43
CA ARG A 231 10.11 -2.33 13.55
C ARG A 231 9.92 -1.12 12.65
N ARG A 232 10.81 -0.13 12.71
CA ARG A 232 10.68 1.12 11.96
C ARG A 232 10.62 0.86 10.45
N ASP A 233 11.49 -0.02 9.97
CA ASP A 233 11.59 -0.28 8.53
C ASP A 233 10.42 -1.17 8.07
N ALA A 234 10.00 -2.16 8.87
CA ALA A 234 8.80 -2.95 8.63
C ALA A 234 7.52 -2.08 8.59
N GLN A 235 7.38 -1.12 9.50
CA GLN A 235 6.25 -0.17 9.54
C GLN A 235 6.18 0.67 8.25
N GLY A 236 7.32 1.17 7.76
CA GLY A 236 7.39 1.92 6.51
C GLY A 236 6.89 1.10 5.30
N TYR A 237 7.28 -0.18 5.23
CA TYR A 237 6.81 -1.09 4.19
C TYR A 237 5.34 -1.48 4.38
N LEU A 238 4.90 -1.74 5.62
CA LEU A 238 3.50 -2.02 5.97
C LEU A 238 2.59 -0.88 5.50
N PHE A 239 2.92 0.38 5.79
CA PHE A 239 2.12 1.51 5.31
C PHE A 239 2.11 1.62 3.78
N SER A 240 3.18 1.21 3.11
CA SER A 240 3.22 1.19 1.64
C SER A 240 2.26 0.14 1.06
N VAL A 241 2.16 -1.04 1.71
CA VAL A 241 1.20 -2.09 1.33
C VAL A 241 -0.23 -1.65 1.66
N LEU A 242 -0.45 -1.08 2.86
CA LEU A 242 -1.79 -0.67 3.30
C LEU A 242 -2.36 0.50 2.48
N ASN A 243 -1.51 1.37 1.93
CA ASN A 243 -1.96 2.43 1.02
C ASN A 243 -2.24 1.95 -0.41
N ARG A 244 -1.78 0.75 -0.77
CA ARG A 244 -1.97 0.16 -2.10
C ARG A 244 -3.34 -0.50 -2.24
N TYR A 245 -3.81 -1.16 -1.18
CA TYR A 245 -5.04 -1.94 -1.16
C TYR A 245 -6.13 -1.21 -0.36
N LEU A 246 -7.31 -1.05 -0.95
CA LEU A 246 -8.44 -0.45 -0.25
C LEU A 246 -8.89 -1.35 0.90
N PHE A 247 -9.23 -0.75 2.04
CA PHE A 247 -9.72 -1.44 3.25
C PHE A 247 -8.79 -2.49 3.88
N SER A 248 -7.55 -2.63 3.39
CA SER A 248 -6.60 -3.63 3.91
C SER A 248 -6.23 -3.45 5.38
N TYR A 249 -6.48 -2.27 5.95
CA TYR A 249 -6.29 -1.99 7.36
C TYR A 249 -7.17 -2.86 8.27
N GLN A 250 -8.32 -3.35 7.80
CA GLN A 250 -9.18 -4.24 8.59
C GLN A 250 -8.48 -5.55 8.97
N VAL A 251 -7.52 -6.01 8.17
CA VAL A 251 -6.74 -7.23 8.44
C VAL A 251 -5.96 -7.13 9.76
N ILE A 252 -5.49 -5.93 10.12
CA ILE A 252 -4.61 -5.72 11.27
C ILE A 252 -5.33 -5.11 12.48
N VAL A 253 -6.47 -4.46 12.28
CA VAL A 253 -7.12 -3.66 13.33
C VAL A 253 -7.59 -4.52 14.51
N ASP A 254 -8.22 -5.66 14.24
CA ASP A 254 -8.67 -6.54 15.33
C ASP A 254 -7.49 -7.02 16.18
N ARG A 255 -6.37 -7.37 15.53
CA ARG A 255 -5.14 -7.77 16.21
C ARG A 255 -4.51 -6.63 17.02
N ILE A 256 -4.55 -5.39 16.52
CA ILE A 256 -4.11 -4.22 17.27
C ILE A 256 -4.97 -4.03 18.53
N ILE A 257 -6.30 -4.15 18.41
CA ILE A 257 -7.22 -4.00 19.54
C ILE A 257 -6.96 -5.07 20.61
N GLU A 258 -6.75 -6.33 20.21
CA GLU A 258 -6.37 -7.42 21.12
C GLU A 258 -5.09 -7.09 21.90
N LEU A 259 -4.03 -6.65 21.22
CA LEU A 259 -2.75 -6.32 21.84
C LEU A 259 -2.81 -5.11 22.77
N LEU A 260 -3.69 -4.14 22.48
CA LEU A 260 -3.88 -2.96 23.34
C LEU A 260 -4.73 -3.29 24.57
N ASN A 261 -5.68 -4.22 24.48
CA ASN A 261 -6.55 -4.62 25.59
C ASN A 261 -5.87 -5.55 26.61
N SER A 262 -4.79 -6.24 26.23
CA SER A 262 -4.03 -7.16 27.10
C SER A 262 -2.64 -6.61 27.49
N PRO A 263 -2.54 -5.50 28.25
CA PRO A 263 -1.25 -4.87 28.58
C PRO A 263 -0.38 -5.67 29.56
N GLY A 264 -0.93 -6.72 30.19
CA GLY A 264 -0.21 -7.61 31.12
C GLY A 264 0.54 -8.76 30.45
N GLU A 265 0.17 -9.13 29.22
CA GLU A 265 0.78 -10.23 28.45
C GLU A 265 1.66 -9.73 27.31
N ALA A 266 1.39 -8.52 26.78
CA ALA A 266 2.14 -7.94 25.68
C ALA A 266 3.45 -7.27 26.16
N ASP A 267 4.55 -7.52 25.45
CA ASP A 267 5.82 -6.83 25.69
C ASP A 267 5.64 -5.33 25.42
N HIS A 268 6.31 -4.49 26.21
CA HIS A 268 6.24 -3.04 26.07
C HIS A 268 6.62 -2.57 24.66
N ASP A 269 7.48 -3.33 23.98
CA ASP A 269 7.87 -3.07 22.61
C ASP A 269 6.76 -3.37 21.59
N GLN A 270 5.91 -4.35 21.84
CA GLN A 270 4.76 -4.66 21.00
C GLN A 270 3.70 -3.55 21.08
N ILE A 271 3.39 -3.08 22.30
CA ILE A 271 2.46 -1.96 22.52
C ILE A 271 2.99 -0.71 21.81
N LYS A 272 4.29 -0.41 21.97
CA LYS A 272 4.92 0.73 21.29
C LYS A 272 4.84 0.59 19.77
N GLY A 273 5.05 -0.62 19.23
CA GLY A 273 4.90 -0.91 17.80
C GLY A 273 3.48 -0.64 17.30
N CYS A 274 2.47 -1.11 18.02
CA CYS A 274 1.05 -0.88 17.71
C CYS A 274 0.71 0.61 17.69
N LEU A 275 1.18 1.38 18.68
CA LEU A 275 0.95 2.83 18.72
C LEU A 275 1.60 3.56 17.55
N TYR A 276 2.78 3.12 17.09
CA TYR A 276 3.39 3.68 15.87
C TYR A 276 2.59 3.32 14.61
N ILE A 277 2.03 2.11 14.54
CA ILE A 277 1.14 1.72 13.43
C ILE A 277 -0.15 2.56 13.43
N LEU A 278 -0.70 2.85 14.61
CA LEU A 278 -1.88 3.72 14.77
C LEU A 278 -1.60 5.16 14.37
N LEU A 279 -0.47 5.73 14.83
CA LEU A 279 -0.01 7.04 14.39
C LEU A 279 0.19 7.09 12.87
N GLY A 280 0.69 6.00 12.31
CA GLY A 280 0.82 5.83 10.88
C GLY A 280 1.81 6.80 10.24
N ASN A 281 1.49 7.25 9.03
CA ASN A 281 2.27 8.25 8.30
C ASN A 281 1.37 9.40 7.81
N HIS A 282 1.93 10.44 7.17
CA HIS A 282 1.16 11.58 6.67
C HIS A 282 -0.02 11.21 5.74
N SER A 283 -0.03 10.02 5.14
CA SER A 283 -1.09 9.53 4.24
C SER A 283 -2.02 8.48 4.87
N PHE A 284 -1.65 7.94 6.04
CA PHE A 284 -2.32 6.83 6.67
C PHE A 284 -2.40 7.06 8.17
N PHE A 285 -3.58 7.43 8.67
CA PHE A 285 -3.86 7.51 10.09
C PHE A 285 -5.12 6.66 10.36
N LEU A 286 -4.98 5.62 11.19
CA LEU A 286 -6.06 4.66 11.46
C LEU A 286 -7.21 5.26 12.28
N PRO A 287 -6.94 6.04 13.36
CA PRO A 287 -7.99 6.55 14.24
C PRO A 287 -8.97 7.52 13.58
N THR A 288 -8.64 8.09 12.42
CA THR A 288 -9.49 9.01 11.66
C THR A 288 -10.24 8.36 10.49
N LYS A 289 -10.07 7.06 10.25
CA LYS A 289 -10.79 6.37 9.17
C LYS A 289 -12.30 6.39 9.43
N HIS A 290 -13.09 6.55 8.36
CA HIS A 290 -14.55 6.64 8.40
C HIS A 290 -15.21 5.28 8.59
N SER A 291 -15.09 4.70 9.79
CA SER A 291 -15.75 3.45 10.17
C SER A 291 -16.12 3.48 11.65
N TRP A 292 -17.41 3.71 11.95
CA TRP A 292 -17.90 3.76 13.33
C TRP A 292 -17.63 2.48 14.10
N SER A 293 -17.82 1.31 13.48
CA SER A 293 -17.54 -0.01 14.06
C SER A 293 -16.08 -0.21 14.49
N MET A 294 -15.15 0.49 13.84
CA MET A 294 -13.73 0.46 14.17
C MET A 294 -13.41 1.42 15.30
N ILE A 295 -13.90 2.66 15.19
CA ILE A 295 -13.68 3.71 16.18
C ILE A 295 -14.25 3.28 17.54
N GLU A 296 -15.44 2.67 17.55
CA GLU A 296 -16.11 2.12 18.72
C GLU A 296 -15.20 1.20 19.54
N LYS A 297 -14.38 0.37 18.88
CA LYS A 297 -13.47 -0.57 19.57
C LYS A 297 -12.09 0.04 19.82
N LEU A 298 -11.60 0.82 18.87
CA LEU A 298 -10.23 1.32 18.86
C LEU A 298 -10.02 2.45 19.88
N TRP A 299 -10.91 3.43 19.95
CA TRP A 299 -10.74 4.58 20.86
C TRP A 299 -10.78 4.17 22.34
N PRO A 300 -11.71 3.30 22.79
CA PRO A 300 -11.66 2.77 24.15
C PRO A 300 -10.40 1.96 24.44
N ALA A 301 -9.94 1.12 23.51
CA ALA A 301 -8.70 0.35 23.67
C ALA A 301 -7.50 1.29 23.85
N MET A 302 -7.41 2.34 23.04
CA MET A 302 -6.39 3.38 23.19
C MET A 302 -6.48 4.07 24.56
N ALA A 303 -7.67 4.51 24.98
CA ALA A 303 -7.88 5.17 26.27
C ALA A 303 -7.47 4.30 27.47
N ARG A 304 -7.65 2.97 27.39
CA ARG A 304 -7.18 2.03 28.42
C ARG A 304 -5.65 1.92 28.47
N THR A 305 -4.96 2.07 27.34
CA THR A 305 -3.49 2.01 27.28
C THR A 305 -2.76 3.25 27.81
N THR A 306 -3.49 4.35 28.10
CA THR A 306 -2.94 5.61 28.62
C THR A 306 -2.23 5.46 29.97
N HIS A 307 -2.43 4.34 30.68
CA HIS A 307 -1.71 4.00 31.92
C HIS A 307 -0.29 3.46 31.70
N ALA A 308 0.23 3.48 30.46
CA ALA A 308 1.58 3.05 30.16
C ALA A 308 2.63 3.83 30.98
N LYS A 309 3.47 3.10 31.72
CA LYS A 309 4.44 3.64 32.70
C LYS A 309 5.63 4.38 32.07
N LYS A 310 5.89 4.20 30.77
CA LYS A 310 7.09 4.76 30.10
C LYS A 310 6.78 6.12 29.45
N PRO A 311 7.65 7.13 29.62
CA PRO A 311 7.43 8.47 29.07
C PRO A 311 7.43 8.51 27.54
N THR A 312 8.11 7.58 26.86
CA THR A 312 8.12 7.52 25.39
C THR A 312 6.78 7.04 24.81
N THR A 313 6.11 6.13 25.50
CA THR A 313 4.76 5.65 25.13
C THR A 313 3.72 6.74 25.39
N GLN A 314 3.84 7.48 26.50
CA GLN A 314 2.96 8.61 26.82
C GLN A 314 3.06 9.72 25.78
N ARG A 315 4.28 10.16 25.41
CA ARG A 315 4.48 11.17 24.35
C ARG A 315 3.88 10.75 23.02
N LEU A 316 3.96 9.46 22.68
CA LEU A 316 3.38 8.93 21.45
C LEU A 316 1.85 9.00 21.50
N MET A 317 1.26 8.66 22.65
CA MET A 317 -0.18 8.77 22.87
C MET A 317 -0.67 10.23 22.82
N ASP A 318 0.06 11.15 23.47
CA ASP A 318 -0.23 12.59 23.41
C ASP A 318 -0.23 13.09 21.96
N HIS A 319 0.76 12.65 21.17
CA HIS A 319 0.85 13.00 19.77
C HIS A 319 -0.29 12.43 18.92
N ILE A 320 -0.73 11.20 19.21
CA ILE A 320 -1.89 10.60 18.55
C ILE A 320 -3.15 11.41 18.89
N ASN A 321 -3.37 11.75 20.18
CA ASN A 321 -4.52 12.54 20.63
C ASN A 321 -4.55 13.93 19.98
N GLU A 322 -3.39 14.60 19.89
CA GLU A 322 -3.26 15.88 19.18
C GLU A 322 -3.60 15.74 17.69
N THR A 323 -3.15 14.65 17.06
CA THR A 323 -3.42 14.37 15.64
C THR A 323 -4.89 14.07 15.39
N ILE A 324 -5.57 13.33 16.28
CA ILE A 324 -7.03 13.14 16.24
C ILE A 324 -7.72 14.49 16.30
N GLY A 325 -7.36 15.35 17.27
CA GLY A 325 -7.97 16.68 17.39
C GLY A 325 -7.77 17.57 16.16
N LYS A 326 -6.67 17.39 15.41
CA LYS A 326 -6.35 18.18 14.20
C LYS A 326 -6.96 17.64 12.92
N GLN A 327 -7.05 16.31 12.77
CA GLN A 327 -7.39 15.65 11.50
C GLN A 327 -8.75 14.97 11.51
N TYR A 328 -9.44 14.89 12.65
CA TYR A 328 -10.73 14.25 12.73
C TYR A 328 -11.83 15.15 12.16
N ASP A 329 -12.31 14.78 10.98
CA ASP A 329 -13.52 15.36 10.40
C ASP A 329 -14.75 14.67 10.96
N THR A 330 -15.82 15.45 11.21
CA THR A 330 -17.09 14.92 11.72
C THR A 330 -17.66 13.90 10.75
N GLN A 331 -17.74 12.64 11.19
CA GLN A 331 -18.26 11.56 10.36
C GLN A 331 -19.79 11.61 10.35
N ALA A 332 -20.39 11.39 9.19
CA ALA A 332 -21.84 11.32 9.06
C ALA A 332 -22.38 10.07 9.79
N LEU A 333 -23.41 10.26 10.62
CA LEU A 333 -24.15 9.15 11.24
C LEU A 333 -25.22 8.61 10.29
N ILE A 334 -25.91 9.52 9.62
CA ILE A 334 -27.00 9.22 8.69
C ILE A 334 -26.58 9.74 7.31
N GLU A 335 -26.38 8.81 6.39
CA GLU A 335 -26.17 9.14 4.98
C GLU A 335 -27.49 8.93 4.23
N ASP A 336 -28.08 10.03 3.74
CA ASP A 336 -29.24 9.98 2.84
C ASP A 336 -28.94 10.72 1.53
N THR A 337 -29.62 10.29 0.48
CA THR A 337 -29.46 10.82 -0.88
C THR A 337 -30.79 11.41 -1.32
N ASN A 338 -30.75 12.67 -1.77
CA ASN A 338 -31.93 13.38 -2.26
C ASN A 338 -32.43 12.79 -3.59
N ASP A 339 -33.73 12.92 -3.85
CA ASP A 339 -34.35 12.39 -5.07
C ASP A 339 -33.79 12.99 -6.36
N ILE A 340 -33.32 14.24 -6.29
CA ILE A 340 -32.70 14.94 -7.42
C ILE A 340 -31.39 14.25 -7.83
N SER A 341 -30.51 13.94 -6.87
CA SER A 341 -29.25 13.23 -7.18
C SER A 341 -29.52 11.81 -7.64
N ARG A 342 -30.55 11.15 -7.09
CA ARG A 342 -30.94 9.80 -7.55
C ARG A 342 -31.37 9.82 -9.02
N LYS A 343 -32.19 10.79 -9.43
CA LYS A 343 -32.60 10.95 -10.84
C LYS A 343 -31.39 11.22 -11.74
N ALA A 344 -30.53 12.17 -11.38
CA ALA A 344 -29.33 12.47 -12.15
C ALA A 344 -28.35 11.28 -12.24
N ALA A 345 -28.24 10.46 -11.19
CA ALA A 345 -27.42 9.26 -11.20
C ALA A 345 -27.96 8.18 -12.15
N VAL A 346 -29.28 8.05 -12.28
CA VAL A 346 -29.90 7.14 -13.26
C VAL A 346 -29.62 7.61 -14.69
N ASP A 347 -29.66 8.92 -14.94
CA ASP A 347 -29.33 9.48 -16.25
C ASP A 347 -27.86 9.27 -16.64
N LEU A 348 -26.94 9.29 -15.66
CA LEU A 348 -25.50 9.09 -15.86
C LEU A 348 -25.06 7.62 -15.97
N TRP A 349 -25.85 6.69 -15.44
CA TRP A 349 -25.49 5.27 -15.36
C TRP A 349 -26.54 4.40 -16.06
N LYS A 350 -26.70 3.15 -15.60
CA LYS A 350 -27.77 2.23 -15.99
C LYS A 350 -28.90 2.28 -14.97
N PRO A 351 -30.16 2.26 -15.40
CA PRO A 351 -31.29 2.09 -14.50
C PRO A 351 -31.19 0.72 -13.82
N LEU A 352 -31.32 0.71 -12.49
CA LEU A 352 -31.42 -0.50 -11.68
C LEU A 352 -32.88 -0.93 -11.60
N GLU A 353 -33.13 -2.24 -11.48
CA GLU A 353 -34.48 -2.74 -11.21
C GLU A 353 -34.98 -2.26 -9.84
N ALA A 354 -36.30 -2.02 -9.72
CA ALA A 354 -36.91 -1.49 -8.51
C ALA A 354 -36.64 -2.37 -7.27
N ASN A 355 -36.65 -3.70 -7.45
CA ASN A 355 -36.39 -4.66 -6.38
C ASN A 355 -34.95 -4.59 -5.84
N GLU A 356 -33.97 -4.35 -6.73
CA GLU A 356 -32.58 -4.16 -6.30
C GLU A 356 -32.40 -2.83 -5.57
N LEU A 357 -33.10 -1.78 -6.01
CA LEU A 357 -33.03 -0.47 -5.37
C LEU A 357 -33.61 -0.51 -3.95
N GLU A 358 -34.73 -1.19 -3.76
CA GLU A 358 -35.35 -1.38 -2.45
C GLU A 358 -34.43 -2.16 -1.49
N SER A 359 -33.87 -3.28 -1.95
CA SER A 359 -32.89 -4.07 -1.20
C SER A 359 -31.68 -3.24 -0.77
N LYS A 360 -31.15 -2.38 -1.66
CA LYS A 360 -30.01 -1.50 -1.38
C LYS A 360 -30.38 -0.36 -0.42
N ASN A 361 -31.62 0.16 -0.49
CA ASN A 361 -32.13 1.14 0.47
C ASN A 361 -32.25 0.54 1.88
N ILE A 362 -32.71 -0.72 1.99
CA ILE A 362 -32.77 -1.44 3.27
C ILE A 362 -31.36 -1.59 3.87
N LEU A 363 -30.39 -2.03 3.06
CA LEU A 363 -28.99 -2.16 3.51
C LEU A 363 -28.42 -0.82 4.01
N ARG A 364 -28.73 0.28 3.31
CA ARG A 364 -28.33 1.63 3.72
C ARG A 364 -28.95 2.03 5.06
N LEU A 365 -30.24 1.75 5.26
CA LEU A 365 -30.93 2.05 6.52
C LEU A 365 -30.33 1.25 7.67
N GLN A 366 -30.09 -0.05 7.48
CA GLN A 366 -29.42 -0.91 8.46
C GLN A 366 -28.04 -0.37 8.84
N ARG A 367 -27.23 0.03 7.86
CA ARG A 367 -25.92 0.66 8.11
C ARG A 367 -26.03 1.96 8.92
N ASN A 368 -27.03 2.81 8.62
CA ASN A 368 -27.26 4.04 9.39
C ASN A 368 -27.66 3.73 10.84
N GLU A 369 -28.51 2.71 11.07
CA GLU A 369 -28.86 2.26 12.42
C GLU A 369 -27.65 1.70 13.18
N GLU A 370 -26.80 0.91 12.53
CA GLU A 370 -25.55 0.40 13.10
C GLU A 370 -24.60 1.54 13.47
N ASN A 371 -24.42 2.53 12.59
CA ASN A 371 -23.58 3.71 12.86
C ASN A 371 -24.05 4.47 14.09
N VAL A 372 -25.37 4.68 14.24
CA VAL A 372 -25.96 5.36 15.41
C VAL A 372 -25.73 4.54 16.68
N LYS A 373 -25.93 3.21 16.63
CA LYS A 373 -25.67 2.31 17.77
C LYS A 373 -24.19 2.35 18.18
N SER A 374 -23.27 2.21 17.23
CA SER A 374 -21.82 2.28 17.46
C SER A 374 -21.39 3.62 18.05
N TYR A 375 -21.99 4.73 17.59
CA TYR A 375 -21.72 6.05 18.16
C TYR A 375 -22.18 6.17 19.61
N ILE A 376 -23.40 5.71 19.92
CA ILE A 376 -23.93 5.74 21.30
C ILE A 376 -23.04 4.88 22.21
N ASN A 377 -22.71 3.65 21.79
CA ASN A 377 -21.86 2.76 22.58
C ASN A 377 -20.46 3.32 22.80
N LEU A 378 -19.87 3.96 21.79
CA LEU A 378 -18.59 4.66 21.90
C LEU A 378 -18.66 5.76 22.98
N MET A 379 -19.70 6.61 22.92
CA MET A 379 -19.86 7.70 23.89
C MET A 379 -20.09 7.17 25.31
N GLU A 380 -20.88 6.12 25.48
CA GLU A 380 -21.11 5.47 26.77
C GLU A 380 -19.80 4.87 27.34
N THR A 381 -19.06 4.13 26.51
CA THR A 381 -17.79 3.49 26.91
C THR A 381 -16.71 4.52 27.25
N LEU A 382 -16.60 5.61 26.49
CA LEU A 382 -15.65 6.67 26.81
C LEU A 382 -16.05 7.42 28.09
N ASN A 383 -17.34 7.65 28.31
CA ASN A 383 -17.82 8.26 29.55
C ASN A 383 -17.58 7.38 30.78
N SER A 384 -17.75 6.05 30.67
CA SER A 384 -17.45 5.14 31.79
C SER A 384 -15.96 5.11 32.10
N LEU A 385 -15.10 5.09 31.07
CA LEU A 385 -13.64 5.14 31.25
C LEU A 385 -13.18 6.47 31.88
N LEU A 386 -13.78 7.60 31.51
CA LEU A 386 -13.48 8.91 32.13
C LEU A 386 -13.91 8.98 33.60
N ARG A 387 -14.98 8.28 33.97
CA ARG A 387 -15.47 8.23 35.36
C ARG A 387 -14.65 7.27 36.24
N GLY A 388 -13.74 6.50 35.67
CA GLY A 388 -12.91 5.54 36.40
C GLY A 388 -13.63 4.25 36.78
N ASP A 389 -14.82 4.01 36.21
CA ASP A 389 -15.52 2.74 36.37
C ASP A 389 -14.74 1.68 35.57
N SER A 390 -14.08 0.78 36.29
CA SER A 390 -13.40 -0.36 35.68
C SER A 390 -14.45 -1.30 35.09
N LEU A 391 -14.57 -1.27 33.76
CA LEU A 391 -15.21 -2.33 32.98
C LEU A 391 -14.24 -3.50 32.80
#